data_AF-M2TKN5-F1
#
_entry.id   AF-M2TKN5-F1
#
_cell.length_a   1.000
_cell.length_b   1.000
_cell.length_c   1.000
_cell.angle_alpha   90.00
_cell.angle_beta   90.00
_cell.angle_gamma   90.00
#
_symmetry.space_group_name_H-M   'P 1'
#
loop_
_entity.id
_entity.type
_entity.pdbx_description
1 polymer ?
#
loop_
_entity_poly.entity_id
_entity_poly.type
_entity_poly.pdbx_seq_one_letter_code
_entity_poly.pdbx_strand_id
1 'polypeptide(L)'
;MGILDVSVSPIDGESPTEAMIRVEHEVDRQNKCIIENSTFQKWQQDLSTRLLWIKGDPGKGKTMLMCGIIDEVQKTTRHNNTVAYFFCQATDMRINNAVAVLRGLLYMLVIQNSLLTSHIRKRYDQVGKKLFEDANAWVALPQILWTWCATKT
;
A
#
# COMPACT_ATOMS: atom_id res chain seq x y z
N MET A 1 16.47 -12.74 -6.20
CA MET A 1 15.46 -12.91 -5.13
C MET A 1 16.16 -12.59 -3.82
N GLY A 2 15.89 -11.43 -3.21
CA GLY A 2 16.56 -10.99 -1.98
C GLY A 2 15.63 -11.11 -0.78
N ILE A 3 16.19 -11.44 0.38
CA ILE A 3 15.50 -11.56 1.67
C ILE A 3 16.08 -10.47 2.58
N LEU A 4 15.23 -9.72 3.29
CA LEU A 4 15.64 -8.80 4.35
C LEU A 4 15.17 -9.37 5.70
N ASP A 5 16.06 -9.42 6.69
CA ASP A 5 15.75 -9.76 8.08
C ASP A 5 16.09 -8.57 8.98
N VAL A 6 15.14 -8.15 9.81
CA VAL A 6 15.30 -7.05 10.78
C VAL A 6 14.46 -7.34 12.03
N SER A 7 15.01 -7.14 13.23
CA SER A 7 14.35 -7.44 14.50
C SER A 7 14.53 -6.29 15.51
N VAL A 8 13.48 -5.98 16.27
CA VAL A 8 13.47 -4.96 17.34
C VAL A 8 12.88 -5.57 18.61
N SER A 9 13.52 -5.36 19.75
CA SER A 9 13.02 -5.80 21.07
C SER A 9 12.71 -4.61 22.00
N PRO A 10 11.76 -4.73 22.94
CA PRO A 10 11.43 -3.65 23.90
C PRO A 10 12.53 -3.44 24.96
N ILE A 11 12.57 -2.23 25.54
CA ILE A 11 13.42 -1.87 26.70
C ILE A 11 12.50 -1.51 27.87
N ASP A 12 12.71 -2.12 29.04
CA ASP A 12 11.89 -1.86 30.24
C ASP A 12 12.24 -0.51 30.89
N GLY A 13 11.22 0.30 31.19
CA GLY A 13 11.35 1.51 32.01
C GLY A 13 11.37 2.86 31.28
N GLU A 14 11.12 2.90 29.96
CA GLU A 14 11.07 4.14 29.16
C GLU A 14 9.74 4.91 29.31
N SER A 15 9.79 6.26 29.25
CA SER A 15 8.57 7.08 29.18
C SER A 15 7.89 6.96 27.80
N PRO A 16 6.57 7.25 27.68
CA PRO A 16 5.88 7.15 26.39
C PRO A 16 6.47 8.02 25.28
N THR A 17 7.01 9.19 25.62
CA THR A 17 7.67 10.10 24.66
C THR A 17 9.00 9.53 24.19
N GLU A 18 9.80 8.97 25.11
CA GLU A 18 11.08 8.33 24.77
C GLU A 18 10.86 7.06 23.93
N ALA A 19 9.82 6.27 24.26
CA ALA A 19 9.40 5.13 23.47
C ALA A 19 9.02 5.55 22.04
N MET A 20 8.27 6.65 21.89
CA MET A 20 7.84 7.16 20.58
C MET A 20 9.02 7.64 19.74
N ILE A 21 9.94 8.42 20.32
CA ILE A 21 11.16 8.88 19.66
C ILE A 21 12.04 7.69 19.25
N ARG A 22 12.17 6.67 20.12
CA ARG A 22 12.94 5.46 19.83
C ARG A 22 12.32 4.67 18.68
N VAL A 23 11.00 4.51 18.68
CA VAL A 23 10.26 3.83 17.62
C VAL A 23 10.44 4.58 16.29
N GLU A 24 10.34 5.92 16.29
CA GLU A 24 10.55 6.73 15.10
C GLU A 24 11.98 6.58 14.55
N HIS A 25 12.99 6.66 15.41
CA HIS A 25 14.39 6.42 15.04
C HIS A 25 14.65 5.01 14.49
N GLU A 26 14.05 3.99 15.09
CA GLU A 26 14.18 2.61 14.64
C GLU A 26 13.49 2.43 13.28
N VAL A 27 12.29 2.98 13.10
CA VAL A 27 11.59 2.99 11.81
C VAL A 27 12.45 3.66 10.74
N ASP A 28 13.03 4.82 11.01
CA ASP A 28 13.92 5.52 10.07
C ASP A 28 15.17 4.70 9.73
N ARG A 29 15.76 4.03 10.73
CA ARG A 29 16.92 3.16 10.52
C ARG A 29 16.57 1.98 9.63
N GLN A 30 15.41 1.35 9.86
CA GLN A 30 14.93 0.25 9.03
C GLN A 30 14.65 0.70 7.61
N ASN A 31 13.99 1.85 7.45
CA ASN A 31 13.70 2.45 6.14
C ASN A 31 14.98 2.68 5.35
N LYS A 32 15.99 3.29 5.97
CA LYS A 32 17.30 3.51 5.35
C LYS A 32 17.94 2.20 4.88
N CYS A 33 17.92 1.16 5.71
CA CYS A 33 18.49 -0.14 5.38
C CYS A 33 17.79 -0.80 4.17
N ILE A 34 16.47 -0.62 4.03
CA ILE A 34 15.71 -1.13 2.88
C ILE A 34 16.05 -0.36 1.61
N ILE A 35 16.12 0.97 1.68
CA ILE A 35 16.39 1.83 0.51
C ILE A 35 17.79 1.56 -0.05
N GLU A 36 18.76 1.30 0.83
CA GLU A 36 20.12 0.93 0.46
C GLU A 36 20.23 -0.53 -0.02
N ASN A 37 19.17 -1.35 0.15
CA ASN A 37 19.19 -2.74 -0.27
C ASN A 37 19.18 -2.85 -1.80
N SER A 38 20.19 -3.51 -2.36
CA SER A 38 20.32 -3.70 -3.81
C SER A 38 19.14 -4.43 -4.47
N THR A 39 18.41 -5.29 -3.74
CA THR A 39 17.20 -5.95 -4.26
C THR A 39 16.05 -4.96 -4.39
N PHE A 40 15.87 -4.09 -3.38
CA PHE A 40 14.85 -3.04 -3.42
C PHE A 40 15.14 -2.05 -4.54
N GLN A 41 16.39 -1.56 -4.64
CA GLN A 41 16.80 -0.64 -5.70
C GLN A 41 16.59 -1.22 -7.09
N LYS A 42 16.94 -2.50 -7.31
CA LYS A 42 16.68 -3.20 -8.57
C LYS A 42 15.18 -3.28 -8.87
N TRP A 43 14.36 -3.68 -7.90
CA TRP A 43 12.90 -3.71 -8.06
C TRP A 43 12.33 -2.32 -8.40
N GLN A 44 12.81 -1.27 -7.76
CA GLN A 44 12.32 0.09 -7.97
C GLN A 44 12.71 0.65 -9.35
N GLN A 45 13.90 0.32 -9.85
CA GLN A 45 14.42 0.82 -11.12
C GLN A 45 13.98 -0.02 -12.33
N ASP A 46 13.66 -1.30 -12.13
CA ASP A 46 13.31 -2.23 -13.20
C ASP A 46 11.81 -2.20 -13.52
N LEU A 47 11.47 -1.58 -14.66
CA LEU A 47 10.09 -1.51 -15.17
C LEU A 47 9.48 -2.88 -15.53
N SER A 48 10.31 -3.91 -15.71
CA SER A 48 9.88 -5.28 -15.99
C SER A 48 9.56 -6.07 -14.72
N THR A 49 10.17 -5.73 -13.57
CA THR A 49 9.96 -6.41 -12.30
C THR A 49 8.99 -5.61 -11.41
N ARG A 50 7.70 -6.00 -11.40
CA ARG A 50 6.64 -5.28 -10.65
C ARG A 50 6.28 -5.89 -9.29
N LEU A 51 6.96 -6.96 -8.89
CA LEU A 51 6.63 -7.70 -7.65
C LEU A 51 7.84 -7.76 -6.71
N LEU A 52 7.67 -7.22 -5.51
CA LEU A 52 8.61 -7.35 -4.41
C LEU A 52 8.07 -8.37 -3.40
N TRP A 53 8.83 -9.43 -3.14
CA TRP A 53 8.46 -10.46 -2.17
C TRP A 53 9.26 -10.32 -0.88
N ILE A 54 8.58 -10.12 0.25
CA ILE A 54 9.18 -10.07 1.58
C ILE A 54 8.86 -11.37 2.32
N LYS A 55 9.90 -12.14 2.70
CA LYS A 55 9.78 -13.35 3.53
C LYS A 55 10.38 -13.07 4.91
N GLY A 56 9.82 -13.69 5.93
CA GLY A 56 10.35 -13.66 7.28
C GLY A 56 9.41 -14.39 8.24
N ASP A 57 9.92 -14.81 9.38
CA ASP A 57 9.16 -15.57 10.37
C ASP A 57 8.04 -14.72 11.00
N PRO A 58 6.97 -15.34 11.52
CA PRO A 58 5.96 -14.63 12.31
C PRO A 58 6.61 -13.78 13.41
N GLY A 59 6.11 -12.55 13.62
CA GLY A 59 6.63 -11.64 14.64
C GLY A 59 7.88 -10.83 14.26
N LYS A 60 8.51 -11.07 13.10
CA LYS A 60 9.73 -10.34 12.65
C LYS A 60 9.47 -8.97 12.01
N GLY A 61 8.40 -8.27 12.40
CA GLY A 61 8.18 -6.89 11.93
C GLY A 61 7.86 -6.69 10.43
N LYS A 62 7.53 -7.73 9.65
CA LYS A 62 7.22 -7.62 8.20
C LYS A 62 6.19 -6.53 7.87
N THR A 63 5.15 -6.37 8.69
CA THR A 63 4.14 -5.33 8.49
C THR A 63 4.75 -3.94 8.67
N MET A 64 5.58 -3.75 9.71
CA MET A 64 6.29 -2.49 9.95
C MET A 64 7.24 -2.17 8.79
N LEU A 65 7.92 -3.18 8.26
CA LEU A 65 8.76 -3.07 7.08
C LEU A 65 7.97 -2.58 5.85
N MET A 66 6.78 -3.13 5.62
CA MET A 66 5.90 -2.68 4.54
C MET A 66 5.41 -1.25 4.74
N CYS A 67 5.06 -0.85 5.97
CA CYS A 67 4.70 0.55 6.27
C CYS A 67 5.86 1.49 5.90
N GLY A 68 7.08 1.15 6.33
CA GLY A 68 8.27 1.91 6.00
C GLY A 68 8.55 2.07 4.51
N ILE A 69 8.38 0.99 3.73
CA ILE A 69 8.47 1.04 2.27
C ILE A 69 7.41 1.95 1.67
N ILE A 70 6.16 1.84 2.12
CA ILE A 70 5.06 2.67 1.64
C ILE A 70 5.37 4.15 1.91
N ASP A 71 5.80 4.49 3.12
CA ASP A 71 6.14 5.86 3.50
C ASP A 71 7.25 6.43 2.60
N GLU A 72 8.29 5.64 2.32
CA GLU A 72 9.37 6.08 1.44
C GLU A 72 8.92 6.24 -0.02
N VAL A 73 8.14 5.29 -0.53
CA VAL A 73 7.58 5.37 -1.88
C VAL A 73 6.68 6.61 -1.99
N GLN A 74 5.92 6.94 -0.94
CA GLN A 74 5.11 8.16 -0.88
C GLN A 74 5.98 9.43 -0.89
N LYS A 75 7.09 9.47 -0.14
CA LYS A 75 8.03 10.61 -0.12
C LYS A 75 8.71 10.85 -1.47
N THR A 76 9.13 9.78 -2.14
CA THR A 76 9.88 9.84 -3.42
C THR A 76 8.98 9.98 -4.64
N THR A 77 7.68 9.69 -4.48
CA THR A 77 6.68 9.89 -5.52
C THR A 77 6.50 11.37 -5.81
N ARG A 78 6.80 11.79 -7.05
CA ARG A 78 6.53 13.15 -7.55
C ARG A 78 5.04 13.49 -7.39
N HIS A 79 4.72 14.78 -7.24
CA HIS A 79 3.38 15.34 -6.98
C HIS A 79 2.19 14.83 -7.83
N ASN A 80 2.43 14.06 -8.92
CA ASN A 80 1.38 13.54 -9.80
C ASN A 80 1.17 12.02 -9.75
N ASN A 81 2.02 11.25 -9.05
CA ASN A 81 1.78 9.81 -8.86
C ASN A 81 1.08 9.56 -7.51
N THR A 82 0.28 8.51 -7.47
CA THR A 82 -0.61 8.20 -6.36
C THR A 82 -0.24 6.83 -5.83
N VAL A 83 -0.04 6.70 -4.52
CA VAL A 83 0.29 5.42 -3.88
C VAL A 83 -0.94 4.94 -3.12
N ALA A 84 -1.52 3.84 -3.57
CA ALA A 84 -2.62 3.16 -2.89
C ALA A 84 -2.17 1.78 -2.43
N TYR A 85 -2.57 1.42 -1.21
CA TYR A 85 -2.20 0.16 -0.59
C TYR A 85 -3.39 -0.43 0.18
N PHE A 86 -3.32 -1.72 0.47
CA PHE A 86 -4.32 -2.41 1.28
C PHE A 86 -3.63 -3.55 2.05
N PHE A 87 -3.91 -3.65 3.35
CA PHE A 87 -3.39 -4.74 4.17
C PHE A 87 -4.42 -5.88 4.21
N CYS A 88 -4.09 -7.00 3.56
CA CYS A 88 -4.88 -8.22 3.68
C CYS A 88 -4.61 -8.90 5.02
N GLN A 89 -5.63 -9.00 5.86
CA GLN A 89 -5.55 -9.75 7.12
C GLN A 89 -6.11 -11.15 6.90
N ALA A 90 -5.24 -12.17 6.94
CA ALA A 90 -5.62 -13.56 6.65
C ALA A 90 -6.75 -14.10 7.53
N THR A 91 -6.88 -13.59 8.76
CA THR A 91 -7.87 -14.04 9.74
C THR A 91 -9.25 -13.39 9.60
N ASP A 92 -9.41 -12.33 8.78
CA ASP A 92 -10.70 -11.66 8.59
C ASP A 92 -11.17 -11.77 7.14
N MET A 93 -12.01 -12.79 6.89
CA MET A 93 -12.56 -13.08 5.57
C MET A 93 -13.44 -11.97 4.99
N ARG A 94 -13.93 -11.03 5.82
CA ARG A 94 -14.75 -9.90 5.34
C ARG A 94 -13.90 -8.91 4.53
N ILE A 95 -12.62 -8.79 4.88
CA ILE A 95 -11.67 -7.87 4.26
C ILE A 95 -10.61 -8.58 3.40
N ASN A 96 -10.55 -9.91 3.43
CA ASN A 96 -9.62 -10.71 2.65
C ASN A 96 -10.24 -11.29 1.37
N ASN A 97 -11.02 -10.48 0.63
CA ASN A 97 -11.53 -10.85 -0.68
C ASN A 97 -11.21 -9.77 -1.72
N ALA A 98 -11.22 -10.18 -2.99
CA ALA A 98 -10.77 -9.34 -4.08
C ALA A 98 -11.58 -8.04 -4.21
N VAL A 99 -12.89 -8.08 -3.91
CA VAL A 99 -13.76 -6.91 -3.94
C VAL A 99 -13.43 -5.93 -2.81
N ALA A 100 -13.18 -6.42 -1.60
CA ALA A 100 -12.76 -5.58 -0.47
C ALA A 100 -11.42 -4.88 -0.76
N VAL A 101 -10.45 -5.60 -1.32
CA VAL A 101 -9.16 -5.03 -1.75
C VAL A 101 -9.37 -3.93 -2.79
N LEU A 102 -10.14 -4.19 -3.86
CA LEU A 102 -10.40 -3.20 -4.90
C LEU A 102 -11.14 -1.97 -4.37
N ARG A 103 -12.12 -2.14 -3.49
CA ARG A 103 -12.84 -1.02 -2.85
C ARG A 103 -11.88 -0.18 -2.00
N GLY A 104 -11.02 -0.81 -1.20
CA GLY A 104 -10.04 -0.11 -0.37
C GLY A 104 -9.02 0.68 -1.18
N LEU A 105 -8.47 0.07 -2.24
CA LEU A 105 -7.55 0.74 -3.17
C LEU A 105 -8.23 1.92 -3.88
N LEU A 106 -9.45 1.72 -4.39
CA LEU A 106 -10.20 2.79 -5.06
C LEU A 106 -10.48 3.95 -4.10
N TYR A 107 -10.87 3.67 -2.86
CA TYR A 107 -11.11 4.69 -1.84
C TYR A 107 -9.86 5.56 -1.61
N MET A 108 -8.68 4.96 -1.45
CA MET A 108 -7.44 5.72 -1.31
C MET A 108 -7.13 6.57 -2.55
N LEU A 109 -7.28 6.01 -3.75
CA LEU A 109 -7.00 6.72 -5.00
C LEU A 109 -7.92 7.94 -5.18
N VAL A 110 -9.19 7.83 -4.78
CA VAL A 110 -10.17 8.93 -4.87
C VAL A 110 -9.81 10.07 -3.93
N ILE A 111 -9.40 9.75 -2.70
CA ILE A 111 -9.00 10.76 -1.72
C ILE A 111 -7.77 11.53 -2.20
N GLN A 112 -6.81 10.82 -2.81
CA GLN A 112 -5.57 11.44 -3.28
C GLN A 112 -5.72 12.12 -4.65
N ASN A 113 -6.72 11.77 -5.47
CA ASN A 113 -6.89 12.31 -6.82
C ASN A 113 -8.36 12.60 -7.16
N SER A 114 -8.73 13.88 -7.08
CA SER A 114 -10.09 14.36 -7.35
C SER A 114 -10.58 14.12 -8.79
N LEU A 115 -9.68 13.91 -9.77
CA LEU A 115 -10.07 13.61 -11.15
C LEU A 115 -10.62 12.18 -11.29
N LEU A 116 -10.27 11.27 -10.39
CA LEU A 116 -10.85 9.92 -10.36
C LEU A 116 -12.33 9.96 -9.93
N THR A 117 -12.71 10.96 -9.13
CA THR A 117 -14.09 11.15 -8.66
C THR A 117 -15.06 11.31 -9.83
N SER A 118 -14.69 12.03 -10.89
CA SER A 118 -15.56 12.22 -12.05
C SER A 118 -15.81 10.91 -12.81
N HIS A 119 -14.79 10.06 -12.93
CA HIS A 119 -14.88 8.75 -13.59
C HIS A 119 -15.80 7.80 -12.80
N ILE A 120 -15.68 7.81 -11.48
CA ILE A 120 -16.56 7.03 -10.60
C ILE A 120 -17.98 7.58 -10.65
N ARG A 121 -18.15 8.90 -10.52
CA ARG A 121 -19.45 9.56 -10.51
C ARG A 121 -20.26 9.22 -11.76
N LYS A 122 -19.63 9.31 -12.94
CA LYS A 122 -20.25 8.95 -14.23
C LYS A 122 -20.82 7.54 -14.24
N ARG A 123 -20.10 6.56 -13.66
CA ARG A 123 -20.57 5.16 -13.57
C ARG A 123 -21.60 4.97 -12.46
N TYR A 124 -21.44 5.69 -11.35
CA TYR A 124 -22.34 5.62 -10.22
C TYR A 124 -23.73 6.19 -10.55
N ASP A 125 -23.81 7.27 -11.33
CA ASP A 125 -25.09 7.85 -11.73
C ASP A 125 -25.92 6.91 -12.62
N GLN A 126 -25.28 5.95 -13.29
CA GLN A 126 -25.94 4.94 -14.14
C GLN A 126 -26.40 3.70 -13.36
N VAL A 127 -25.56 3.21 -12.44
CA VAL A 127 -25.75 1.89 -11.78
C VAL A 127 -26.16 2.01 -10.31
N GLY A 128 -25.89 3.16 -9.69
CA GLY A 128 -26.12 3.41 -8.28
C GLY A 128 -25.22 2.57 -7.37
N LYS A 129 -25.67 2.35 -6.13
CA LYS A 129 -24.93 1.60 -5.09
C LYS A 129 -24.47 0.21 -5.53
N LYS A 130 -25.25 -0.45 -6.40
CA LYS A 130 -24.95 -1.77 -6.96
C LYS A 130 -23.62 -1.82 -7.72
N LEU A 131 -23.10 -0.67 -8.17
CA LEU A 131 -21.78 -0.56 -8.80
C LEU A 131 -20.68 -1.13 -7.91
N PHE A 132 -20.84 -0.93 -6.60
CA PHE A 132 -19.89 -1.34 -5.60
C PHE A 132 -20.27 -2.65 -4.94
N GLU A 133 -21.34 -3.35 -5.32
CA GLU A 133 -21.79 -4.58 -4.66
C GLU A 133 -21.34 -5.85 -5.43
N ASP A 134 -20.75 -6.79 -4.69
CA ASP A 134 -20.34 -8.16 -5.05
C ASP A 134 -19.96 -8.39 -6.53
N ALA A 135 -20.78 -9.13 -7.29
CA ALA A 135 -20.46 -9.56 -8.66
C ALA A 135 -20.26 -8.37 -9.62
N ASN A 136 -20.99 -7.27 -9.43
CA ASN A 136 -20.85 -6.08 -10.25
C ASN A 136 -19.56 -5.32 -9.92
N ALA A 137 -19.17 -5.30 -8.63
CA ALA A 137 -17.96 -4.63 -8.18
C ALA A 137 -16.70 -5.26 -8.78
N TRP A 138 -16.68 -6.59 -8.90
CA TRP A 138 -15.57 -7.31 -9.53
C TRP A 138 -15.35 -6.91 -10.99
N VAL A 139 -16.41 -6.60 -11.74
CA VAL A 139 -16.32 -6.17 -13.14
C VAL A 139 -16.07 -4.66 -13.24
N ALA A 140 -16.78 -3.86 -12.46
CA ALA A 140 -16.80 -2.41 -12.59
C ALA A 140 -15.55 -1.74 -12.02
N LEU A 141 -15.05 -2.19 -10.87
CA LEU A 141 -13.91 -1.55 -10.19
C LEU A 141 -12.62 -1.60 -11.02
N PRO A 142 -12.21 -2.75 -11.59
CA PRO A 142 -11.04 -2.80 -12.45
C PRO A 142 -11.19 -1.93 -13.72
N GLN A 143 -12.40 -1.85 -14.28
CA GLN A 143 -12.66 -1.00 -15.45
C GLN A 143 -12.51 0.48 -15.14
N ILE A 144 -12.98 0.93 -13.96
CA ILE A 144 -12.81 2.31 -13.51
C ILE A 144 -11.33 2.63 -13.36
N LEU A 145 -10.57 1.75 -12.70
CA LEU A 145 -9.13 1.92 -12.52
C LEU A 145 -8.40 1.94 -13.87
N TRP A 146 -8.72 1.01 -14.77
CA TRP A 146 -8.15 0.95 -16.12
C TRP A 146 -8.42 2.23 -16.92
N THR A 147 -9.68 2.69 -16.92
CA THR A 147 -10.06 3.90 -17.65
C THR A 147 -9.31 5.11 -17.13
N TRP A 148 -9.19 5.24 -15.80
CA TRP A 148 -8.45 6.34 -15.19
C TRP A 148 -6.95 6.30 -15.52
N CYS A 149 -6.32 5.12 -15.50
CA CYS A 149 -4.93 4.94 -15.91
C CYS A 149 -4.73 5.35 -17.39
N ALA A 150 -5.65 4.97 -18.28
CA ALA A 150 -5.57 5.31 -19.70
C ALA A 150 -5.67 6.82 -19.97
N THR A 151 -6.45 7.56 -19.16
CA THR A 151 -6.59 9.03 -19.27
C THR A 151 -5.37 9.80 -18.72
N LYS A 152 -4.42 9.13 -18.03
CA LYS A 152 -3.19 9.74 -17.51
C LYS A 152 -1.98 9.66 -18.46
N THR A 153 -2.13 9.04 -19.64
CA THR A 153 -1.14 8.99 -20.74
C THR A 153 -1.43 10.07 -21.76
#